data_AF-A0A1G5FL31-F1
#
_entry.id   AF-A0A1G5FL31-F1
#
_cell.length_a   1.000
_cell.length_b   1.000
_cell.length_c   1.000
_cell.angle_alpha   90.00
_cell.angle_beta   90.00
_cell.angle_gamma   90.00
#
_symmetry.space_group_name_H-M   'P 1'
#
loop_
_entity.id
_entity.type
_entity.pdbx_description
1 polymer ?
#
loop_
_entity_poly.entity_id
_entity_poly.type
_entity_poly.pdbx_seq_one_letter_code
_entity_poly.pdbx_strand_id
1 'polypeptide(L)'
;MPLNTKTFFLFFSLIILGAGCATGRGPAPDGSLPAPELVAPPDKARGYTDSRTMASHSLTARGYELLEKGDADGALRLLEKAVGINPSDGPGYYYLAEAWIAKNNYAQAARFNKLAEIYLRRDRTWTSRARDQKRRIEENK
;
A
#
# COMPACT_ATOMS: atom_id res chain seq x y z
N MET A 1 62.02 20.47 10.17
CA MET A 1 63.27 19.86 9.68
C MET A 1 62.95 19.03 8.44
N PRO A 2 63.74 19.13 7.36
CA PRO A 2 63.36 18.77 5.99
C PRO A 2 63.94 17.43 5.53
N LEU A 3 63.48 16.93 4.37
CA LEU A 3 64.17 16.12 3.33
C LEU A 3 63.07 15.39 2.53
N ASN A 4 62.54 15.86 1.40
CA ASN A 4 63.08 15.97 0.04
C ASN A 4 64.14 14.92 -0.36
N THR A 5 63.76 14.01 -1.26
CA THR A 5 64.68 13.40 -2.24
C THR A 5 63.94 13.11 -3.54
N LYS A 6 64.20 13.96 -4.54
CA LYS A 6 63.95 13.74 -5.97
C LYS A 6 64.99 12.76 -6.52
N THR A 7 64.55 11.80 -7.32
CA THR A 7 65.35 11.08 -8.34
C THR A 7 64.36 10.29 -9.21
N PHE A 8 64.47 10.09 -10.51
CA PHE A 8 65.32 10.59 -11.61
C PHE A 8 64.88 9.73 -12.82
N PHE A 9 64.62 10.34 -13.98
CA PHE A 9 64.79 9.83 -15.35
C PHE A 9 64.05 8.54 -15.80
N LEU A 10 63.15 8.61 -16.79
CA LEU A 10 63.35 8.68 -18.25
C LEU A 10 63.58 7.31 -18.95
N PHE A 11 62.83 7.13 -20.05
CA PHE A 11 62.94 6.16 -21.15
C PHE A 11 62.64 4.67 -20.86
N PHE A 12 61.61 4.10 -21.49
CA PHE A 12 61.75 3.42 -22.78
C PHE A 12 60.37 2.97 -23.31
N SER A 13 60.12 3.25 -24.58
CA SER A 13 59.07 2.66 -25.39
C SER A 13 59.26 1.14 -25.49
N LEU A 14 58.20 0.32 -25.37
CA LEU A 14 57.94 -0.77 -26.33
C LEU A 14 56.55 -1.41 -26.17
N ILE A 15 55.88 -1.46 -27.31
CA ILE A 15 54.69 -2.20 -27.71
C ILE A 15 54.71 -3.67 -27.27
N ILE A 16 53.59 -4.20 -26.74
CA ILE A 16 53.11 -5.56 -27.08
C ILE A 16 51.58 -5.55 -27.16
N LEU A 17 51.07 -5.77 -28.38
CA LEU A 17 49.69 -6.22 -28.61
C LEU A 17 49.51 -7.61 -28.00
N GLY A 18 48.55 -7.76 -27.10
CA GLY A 18 48.05 -9.04 -26.64
C GLY A 18 46.53 -9.06 -26.71
N ALA A 19 46.00 -9.61 -27.80
CA ALA A 19 44.61 -10.01 -27.88
C ALA A 19 44.35 -11.10 -26.83
N GLY A 20 43.49 -10.81 -25.85
CA GLY A 20 43.09 -11.74 -24.80
C GLY A 20 41.57 -11.75 -24.67
N CYS A 21 40.97 -12.91 -24.90
CA CYS A 21 39.55 -13.14 -25.09
C CYS A 21 38.66 -12.78 -23.89
N ALA A 22 37.40 -12.56 -24.23
CA ALA A 22 36.25 -12.30 -23.38
C ALA A 22 36.18 -13.17 -22.10
N THR A 23 35.95 -12.50 -20.98
CA THR A 23 35.04 -13.01 -19.95
C THR A 23 34.13 -11.86 -19.53
N GLY A 24 32.84 -12.01 -19.83
CA GLY A 24 31.82 -11.04 -19.48
C GLY A 24 31.77 -10.83 -17.97
N ARG A 25 32.03 -9.61 -17.54
CA ARG A 25 31.73 -9.15 -16.18
C ARG A 25 30.42 -8.37 -16.29
N GLY A 26 29.30 -9.02 -15.97
CA GLY A 26 28.05 -8.29 -15.75
C GLY A 26 28.28 -7.22 -14.67
N PRO A 27 27.62 -6.05 -14.75
CA PRO A 27 27.77 -5.05 -13.69
C PRO A 27 27.32 -5.67 -12.36
N ALA A 28 28.11 -5.44 -11.32
CA ALA A 28 27.68 -5.75 -9.96
C ALA A 28 26.36 -4.98 -9.69
N PRO A 29 25.37 -5.58 -9.00
CA PRO A 29 24.21 -4.82 -8.56
C PRO A 29 24.73 -3.69 -7.67
N ASP A 30 24.48 -2.45 -8.06
CA ASP A 30 24.84 -1.34 -7.20
C ASP A 30 24.00 -1.47 -5.93
N GLY A 31 24.65 -1.38 -4.77
CA GLY A 31 23.98 -1.50 -3.46
C GLY A 31 23.05 -0.32 -3.14
N SER A 32 22.56 0.37 -4.15
CA SER A 32 21.59 1.44 -4.06
C SER A 32 20.21 0.81 -4.13
N LEU A 33 19.51 0.72 -3.00
CA LEU A 33 18.06 0.52 -3.06
C LEU A 33 17.49 1.64 -3.95
N PRO A 34 16.68 1.34 -4.97
CA PRO A 34 16.06 2.39 -5.77
C PRO A 34 15.31 3.31 -4.81
N ALA A 35 15.52 4.62 -4.96
CA ALA A 35 14.75 5.62 -4.24
C ALA A 35 13.26 5.26 -4.35
N PRO A 36 12.44 5.39 -3.29
CA PRO A 36 11.04 4.98 -3.34
C PRO A 36 10.40 5.66 -4.53
N GLU A 37 10.17 4.88 -5.59
CA GLU A 37 9.50 5.39 -6.77
C GLU A 37 8.15 5.86 -6.26
N LEU A 38 7.85 7.14 -6.46
CA LEU A 38 6.57 7.71 -6.12
C LEU A 38 5.54 7.03 -7.03
N VAL A 39 5.07 5.86 -6.64
CA VAL A 39 4.26 4.98 -7.48
C VAL A 39 3.02 5.77 -7.88
N ALA A 40 2.89 6.04 -9.17
CA ALA A 40 1.72 6.69 -9.74
C ALA A 40 0.45 5.95 -9.26
N PRO A 41 -0.70 6.65 -9.10
CA PRO A 41 -1.94 6.00 -8.71
C PRO A 41 -2.21 4.78 -9.61
N PRO A 42 -2.47 3.59 -9.04
CA PRO A 42 -2.55 2.37 -9.82
C PRO A 42 -3.62 2.49 -10.92
N ASP A 43 -3.24 2.10 -12.12
CA ASP A 43 -4.12 2.03 -13.29
C ASP A 43 -5.32 1.12 -12.99
N LYS A 44 -6.52 1.72 -13.00
CA LYS A 44 -7.81 1.07 -12.68
C LYS A 44 -8.16 -0.07 -13.64
N ALA A 45 -7.48 -0.19 -14.78
CA ALA A 45 -7.78 -1.17 -15.83
C ALA A 45 -7.04 -2.51 -15.67
N ARG A 46 -5.96 -2.57 -14.88
CA ARG A 46 -5.26 -3.84 -14.61
C ARG A 46 -5.85 -4.46 -13.36
N GLY A 47 -6.69 -5.47 -13.55
CA GLY A 47 -7.11 -6.36 -12.49
C GLY A 47 -5.92 -6.78 -11.63
N TYR A 48 -5.85 -6.22 -10.42
CA TYR A 48 -4.95 -6.60 -9.32
C TYR A 48 -5.39 -7.94 -8.67
N THR A 49 -6.27 -8.65 -9.40
CA THR A 49 -7.36 -9.57 -9.05
C THR A 49 -6.87 -10.99 -9.36
N ASP A 50 -6.68 -11.92 -8.43
CA ASP A 50 -7.65 -12.28 -7.40
C ASP A 50 -7.07 -12.26 -5.97
N SER A 51 -5.79 -12.53 -5.76
CA SER A 51 -5.27 -12.81 -4.41
C SER A 51 -5.32 -11.61 -3.46
N ARG A 52 -5.04 -10.39 -3.93
CA ARG A 52 -5.10 -9.18 -3.07
C ARG A 52 -6.54 -8.74 -2.81
N THR A 53 -7.41 -8.85 -3.82
CA THR A 53 -8.85 -8.62 -3.66
C THR A 53 -9.48 -9.64 -2.71
N MET A 54 -9.14 -10.92 -2.87
CA MET A 54 -9.56 -12.00 -1.95
C MET A 54 -9.03 -11.76 -0.53
N ALA A 55 -7.78 -11.33 -0.37
CA ALA A 55 -7.22 -11.00 0.94
C ALA A 55 -7.98 -9.84 1.59
N SER A 56 -8.31 -8.78 0.83
CA SER A 56 -9.15 -7.68 1.31
C SER A 56 -10.52 -8.18 1.76
N HIS A 57 -11.23 -8.93 0.91
CA HIS A 57 -12.55 -9.45 1.26
C HIS A 57 -12.53 -10.40 2.45
N SER A 58 -11.49 -11.25 2.56
CA SER A 58 -11.31 -12.13 3.71
C SER A 58 -11.08 -11.34 5.00
N LEU A 59 -10.25 -10.29 4.97
CA LEU A 59 -10.05 -9.39 6.11
C LEU A 59 -11.33 -8.64 6.47
N THR A 60 -12.09 -8.19 5.47
CA THR A 60 -13.39 -7.53 5.65
C THR A 60 -14.40 -8.46 6.30
N ALA A 61 -14.52 -9.70 5.85
CA ALA A 61 -15.39 -10.71 6.45
C ALA A 61 -15.02 -11.00 7.91
N ARG A 62 -13.73 -11.17 8.21
CA ARG A 62 -13.27 -11.37 9.59
C ARG A 62 -13.45 -10.13 10.46
N GLY A 63 -13.31 -8.93 9.90
CA GLY A 63 -13.62 -7.68 10.58
C GLY A 63 -15.09 -7.59 10.97
N TYR A 64 -15.99 -7.98 10.08
CA TYR A 64 -17.42 -8.12 10.38
C TYR A 64 -17.68 -9.14 11.49
N GLU A 65 -17.06 -10.32 11.45
CA GLU A 65 -17.21 -11.32 12.54
C GLU A 65 -16.76 -10.80 13.91
N LEU A 66 -15.74 -9.93 13.95
CA LEU A 66 -15.31 -9.29 15.20
C LEU A 66 -16.33 -8.26 15.69
N LEU A 67 -16.98 -7.52 14.80
CA LEU A 67 -18.10 -6.62 15.17
C LEU A 67 -19.28 -7.38 15.76
N GLU A 68 -19.66 -8.52 15.17
CA GLU A 68 -20.72 -9.39 15.71
C GLU A 68 -20.39 -9.91 17.12
N LYS A 69 -19.10 -10.01 17.45
CA LYS A 69 -18.59 -10.39 18.78
C LYS A 69 -18.40 -9.20 19.72
N GLY A 70 -18.66 -7.97 19.27
CA GLY A 70 -18.44 -6.74 20.03
C GLY A 70 -16.98 -6.27 20.10
N ASP A 71 -16.05 -6.92 19.39
CA ASP A 71 -14.63 -6.53 19.32
C ASP A 71 -14.42 -5.48 18.22
N ALA A 72 -14.88 -4.26 18.49
CA ALA A 72 -14.75 -3.13 17.56
C ALA A 72 -13.27 -2.76 17.29
N ASP A 73 -12.39 -2.88 18.28
CA ASP A 73 -10.96 -2.57 18.11
C ASP A 73 -10.25 -3.61 17.24
N GLY A 74 -10.58 -4.89 17.41
CA GLY A 74 -10.13 -5.96 16.53
C GLY A 74 -10.64 -5.79 15.10
N ALA A 75 -11.91 -5.43 14.94
CA ALA A 75 -12.50 -5.15 13.65
C ALA A 75 -11.77 -4.01 12.93
N LEU A 76 -11.53 -2.87 13.59
CA LEU A 76 -10.81 -1.73 13.02
C LEU A 76 -9.47 -2.14 12.42
N ARG A 77 -8.65 -2.90 13.17
CA ARG A 77 -7.31 -3.32 12.68
C ARG A 77 -7.40 -4.16 11.39
N LEU A 78 -8.36 -5.07 11.30
CA LEU A 78 -8.51 -5.91 10.10
C LEU A 78 -9.08 -5.12 8.93
N LEU A 79 -10.05 -4.26 9.19
CA LEU A 79 -10.74 -3.47 8.18
C LEU A 79 -9.83 -2.38 7.59
N GLU A 80 -9.00 -1.73 8.41
CA GLU A 80 -7.97 -0.79 7.94
C GLU A 80 -6.96 -1.48 7.04
N LYS A 81 -6.55 -2.70 7.39
CA LYS A 81 -5.68 -3.52 6.54
C LYS A 81 -6.38 -3.89 5.23
N ALA A 82 -7.67 -4.24 5.26
CA ALA A 82 -8.44 -4.58 4.07
C ALA A 82 -8.44 -3.42 3.07
N VAL A 83 -8.86 -2.23 3.50
CA VAL A 83 -8.91 -1.05 2.63
C VAL A 83 -7.51 -0.55 2.23
N GLY A 84 -6.48 -0.85 3.01
CA GLY A 84 -5.08 -0.61 2.62
C GLY A 84 -4.59 -1.54 1.50
N ILE A 85 -5.08 -2.78 1.44
CA ILE A 85 -4.77 -3.75 0.37
C ILE A 85 -5.58 -3.46 -0.89
N ASN A 86 -6.88 -3.20 -0.72
CA ASN A 86 -7.77 -2.82 -1.81
C ASN A 86 -8.53 -1.54 -1.43
N PRO A 87 -8.03 -0.36 -1.86
CA PRO A 87 -8.70 0.91 -1.62
C PRO A 87 -10.09 1.04 -2.24
N SER A 88 -10.48 0.11 -3.12
CA SER A 88 -11.82 0.04 -3.73
C SER A 88 -12.78 -0.94 -3.04
N ASP A 89 -12.37 -1.58 -1.93
CA ASP A 89 -13.22 -2.47 -1.14
C ASP A 89 -14.30 -1.68 -0.38
N GLY A 90 -15.39 -1.36 -1.08
CA GLY A 90 -16.53 -0.62 -0.53
C GLY A 90 -17.10 -1.20 0.77
N PRO A 91 -17.34 -2.53 0.87
CA PRO A 91 -17.76 -3.16 2.12
C PRO A 91 -16.78 -2.92 3.29
N GLY A 92 -15.48 -2.88 3.02
CA GLY A 92 -14.47 -2.55 4.04
C GLY A 92 -14.72 -1.19 4.70
N TYR A 93 -15.00 -0.15 3.91
CA TYR A 93 -15.35 1.17 4.44
C TYR A 93 -16.70 1.20 5.16
N TYR A 94 -17.69 0.43 4.70
CA TYR A 94 -18.98 0.32 5.40
C TYR A 94 -18.78 -0.25 6.82
N TYR A 95 -18.00 -1.32 6.95
CA TYR A 95 -17.74 -1.93 8.25
C TYR A 95 -16.79 -1.10 9.11
N LEU A 96 -15.88 -0.31 8.54
CA LEU A 96 -15.14 0.71 9.30
C LEU A 96 -16.10 1.70 9.95
N ALA A 97 -17.12 2.15 9.22
CA ALA A 97 -18.14 3.02 9.79
C ALA A 97 -18.95 2.32 10.90
N GLU A 98 -19.34 1.05 10.75
CA GLU A 98 -19.99 0.29 11.83
C GLU A 98 -19.08 0.14 13.07
N ALA A 99 -17.78 -0.10 12.87
CA ALA A 99 -16.83 -0.19 13.98
C ALA A 99 -16.72 1.13 14.76
N TRP A 100 -16.73 2.26 14.07
CA TRP A 100 -16.74 3.57 14.72
C TRP A 100 -18.09 3.91 15.38
N ILE A 101 -19.22 3.45 14.82
CA ILE A 101 -20.54 3.52 15.48
C ILE A 101 -20.50 2.72 16.79
N ALA A 102 -19.97 1.49 16.79
CA ALA A 102 -19.85 0.66 17.99
C ALA A 102 -18.99 1.33 19.09
N LYS A 103 -18.05 2.20 18.70
CA LYS A 103 -17.24 3.02 19.62
C LYS A 103 -17.88 4.38 19.96
N ASN A 104 -19.12 4.64 19.56
CA ASN A 104 -19.83 5.91 19.69
C ASN A 104 -19.09 7.12 19.09
N ASN A 105 -18.21 6.89 18.10
CA ASN A 105 -17.47 7.95 17.41
C ASN A 105 -18.11 8.24 16.04
N TYR A 106 -19.25 8.93 16.08
CA TYR A 106 -20.04 9.25 14.89
C TYR A 106 -19.30 10.17 13.91
N ALA A 107 -18.34 10.97 14.39
CA ALA A 107 -17.50 11.81 13.54
C ALA A 107 -16.59 10.98 12.61
N GLN A 108 -15.95 9.93 13.13
CA GLN A 108 -15.18 9.00 12.29
C GLN A 108 -16.10 8.12 11.45
N ALA A 109 -17.20 7.64 12.01
CA ALA A 109 -18.17 6.84 11.25
C ALA A 109 -18.66 7.59 9.99
N ALA A 110 -18.96 8.89 10.10
CA ALA A 110 -19.39 9.71 8.97
C ALA A 110 -18.33 9.78 7.85
N ARG A 111 -17.04 9.84 8.20
CA ARG A 111 -15.94 9.87 7.21
C ARG A 111 -15.87 8.57 6.42
N PHE A 112 -15.96 7.44 7.10
CA PHE A 112 -15.90 6.13 6.46
C PHE A 112 -17.18 5.79 5.71
N ASN A 113 -18.35 6.21 6.22
CA ASN A 113 -19.61 6.09 5.50
C ASN A 113 -19.58 6.82 4.15
N LYS A 114 -19.01 8.04 4.10
CA LYS A 114 -18.83 8.78 2.84
C LYS A 114 -17.99 8.00 1.82
N LEU A 115 -16.93 7.33 2.27
CA LEU A 115 -16.12 6.46 1.40
C LEU A 115 -16.92 5.25 0.94
N ALA A 116 -17.69 4.63 1.84
CA ALA A 116 -18.60 3.54 1.50
C ALA A 116 -19.61 3.97 0.42
N GLU A 117 -20.26 5.13 0.54
CA GLU A 117 -21.18 5.67 -0.47
C GLU A 117 -20.51 5.81 -1.86
N ILE A 118 -19.26 6.26 -1.90
CA ILE A 118 -18.50 6.44 -3.15
C ILE A 118 -18.20 5.09 -3.81
N TYR A 119 -17.65 4.14 -3.06
CA TYR A 119 -17.19 2.86 -3.60
C TYR A 119 -18.34 1.86 -3.82
N LEU A 120 -19.45 1.98 -3.09
CA LEU A 120 -20.61 1.10 -3.22
C LEU A 120 -21.70 1.65 -4.15
N ARG A 121 -21.53 2.85 -4.73
CA ARG A 121 -22.56 3.57 -5.52
C ARG A 121 -23.24 2.74 -6.62
N ARG A 122 -22.54 1.77 -7.21
CA ARG A 122 -23.07 0.93 -8.30
C ARG A 122 -23.72 -0.36 -7.82
N ASP A 123 -23.52 -0.74 -6.56
CA ASP A 123 -24.17 -1.89 -5.95
C ASP A 123 -25.46 -1.43 -5.27
N ARG A 124 -26.61 -1.79 -5.85
CA ARG A 124 -27.93 -1.34 -5.36
C ARG A 124 -28.19 -1.78 -3.92
N THR A 125 -27.76 -2.99 -3.55
CA THR A 125 -27.99 -3.56 -2.22
C THR A 125 -27.18 -2.79 -1.19
N TRP A 126 -25.89 -2.61 -1.44
CA TRP A 126 -25.00 -1.87 -0.56
C TRP A 126 -25.30 -0.37 -0.51
N THR A 127 -25.76 0.22 -1.61
CA THR A 127 -26.16 1.63 -1.66
C THR A 127 -27.35 1.93 -0.74
N SER A 128 -28.28 0.98 -0.53
CA SER A 128 -29.33 1.16 0.48
C SER A 128 -28.71 1.15 1.89
N ARG A 129 -27.90 0.14 2.19
CA ARG A 129 -27.26 -0.03 3.51
C ARG A 129 -26.42 1.19 3.90
N ALA A 130 -25.58 1.69 2.99
CA ALA A 130 -24.73 2.85 3.27
C ALA A 130 -25.56 4.11 3.57
N ARG A 131 -26.68 4.32 2.87
CA ARG A 131 -27.60 5.45 3.16
C ARG A 131 -28.34 5.28 4.48
N ASP A 132 -28.69 4.05 4.85
CA ASP A 132 -29.34 3.76 6.12
C ASP A 132 -28.37 3.96 7.30
N GLN A 133 -27.13 3.51 7.14
CA GLN A 133 -26.03 3.78 8.06
C GLN A 133 -25.78 5.29 8.23
N LYS A 134 -25.83 6.05 7.13
CA LYS A 134 -25.69 7.52 7.16
C LYS A 134 -26.75 8.18 8.03
N ARG A 135 -28.03 7.80 7.88
CA ARG A 135 -29.11 8.33 8.71
C ARG A 135 -28.89 8.04 10.19
N ARG A 136 -28.52 6.79 10.53
CA ARG A 136 -28.15 6.41 11.91
C ARG A 136 -27.02 7.27 12.46
N ILE A 137 -26.01 7.58 11.64
CA ILE A 137 -24.90 8.44 12.06
C ILE A 137 -25.35 9.89 12.29
N GLU A 138 -26.19 10.43 11.40
CA GLU A 138 -26.69 11.81 11.48
C GLU A 138 -27.64 12.02 12.67
N GLU A 139 -28.42 11.00 13.04
CA GLU A 139 -29.31 11.01 14.21
C GLU A 139 -28.56 11.03 15.56
N ASN A 140 -27.28 10.62 15.58
CA ASN A 140 -26.48 10.48 16.80
C ASN A 140 -25.25 11.41 16.84
N LYS A 141 -25.20 12.42 15.97
CA LYS A 141 -24.12 13.40 15.89
C LYS A 141 -24.46 14.65 16.70
#